data_AF-A0A7V4CHH2-F1
#
_entry.id   AF-A0A7V4CHH2-F1
#
_cell.length_a   1.000
_cell.length_b   1.000
_cell.length_c   1.000
_cell.angle_alpha   90.00
_cell.angle_beta   90.00
_cell.angle_gamma   90.00
#
_symmetry.space_group_name_H-M   'P 1'
#
loop_
_entity.id
_entity.type
_entity.pdbx_description
1 polymer ?
#
loop_
_entity_poly.entity_id
_entity_poly.type
_entity_poly.pdbx_seq_one_letter_code
_entity_poly.pdbx_strand_id
1 'polypeptide(L)' 'MKKEKSNPIYYELLRKMSGEERFKRALELCRLVWRITEDSIRNQFPNISKEELKEKLKERIYRWKLKR' A
#
# COMPACT_ATOMS: atom_id res chain seq x y z
N MET A 1 -1.94 14.41 -22.36
CA MET A 1 -2.39 13.32 -21.47
C MET A 1 -2.67 12.07 -22.30
N LYS A 2 -1.91 10.99 -22.14
CA LYS A 2 -2.28 9.69 -22.74
C LYS A 2 -3.51 9.18 -22.00
N LYS A 3 -4.65 9.01 -22.69
CA LYS A 3 -5.82 8.31 -22.15
C LYS A 3 -5.42 6.85 -21.95
N GLU A 4 -5.21 6.47 -20.70
CA GLU A 4 -5.04 5.07 -20.32
C GLU A 4 -6.32 4.33 -20.73
N LYS A 5 -6.23 3.38 -21.65
CA LYS A 5 -7.39 2.60 -22.09
C LYS A 5 -7.84 1.78 -20.89
N SER A 6 -9.08 2.01 -20.43
CA SER A 6 -9.69 1.21 -19.38
C SER A 6 -9.58 -0.26 -19.75
N ASN A 7 -9.06 -1.09 -18.86
CA ASN A 7 -9.03 -2.53 -19.07
C ASN A 7 -10.43 -3.10 -18.76
N PRO A 8 -11.26 -3.42 -19.76
CA PRO A 8 -12.66 -3.79 -19.53
C PRO A 8 -12.77 -5.06 -18.68
N ILE A 9 -11.82 -6.00 -18.83
CA ILE A 9 -11.76 -7.25 -18.07
C ILE A 9 -11.54 -6.97 -16.57
N TYR A 10 -10.67 -5.99 -16.25
CA TYR A 10 -10.43 -5.59 -14.87
C TYR A 10 -11.69 -5.06 -14.18
N TYR A 11 -12.43 -4.18 -14.84
CA TYR A 11 -13.67 -3.62 -14.28
C TYR A 11 -14.81 -4.64 -14.22
N GLU A 12 -14.88 -5.59 -15.16
CA GLU A 12 -15.82 -6.71 -15.07
C GLU A 12 -15.53 -7.62 -13.89
N LEU A 13 -14.26 -7.94 -13.63
CA LEU A 13 -13.86 -8.70 -12.44
C LEU A 13 -14.24 -7.96 -11.15
N LEU A 14 -13.99 -6.65 -11.09
CA LEU A 14 -14.38 -5.83 -9.93
C LEU A 14 -15.90 -5.76 -9.74
N ARG A 15 -16.68 -5.75 -10.83
CA ARG A 15 -18.16 -5.76 -10.79
C ARG A 15 -18.73 -7.10 -10.32
N LYS A 16 -18.04 -8.21 -10.58
CA LYS A 16 -18.42 -9.54 -10.10
C LYS A 16 -18.16 -9.75 -8.60
N MET A 17 -17.34 -8.89 -7.98
CA MET A 17 -17.05 -8.95 -6.54
C MET A 17 -18.08 -8.19 -5.72
N SER A 18 -18.35 -8.66 -4.51
CA SER A 18 -19.10 -7.90 -3.51
C SER A 18 -18.28 -6.70 -3.02
N GLY A 19 -18.94 -5.73 -2.37
CA GLY A 19 -18.25 -4.62 -1.73
C GLY A 19 -17.27 -5.08 -0.65
N GLU A 20 -17.64 -6.10 0.11
CA GLU A 20 -16.82 -6.70 1.17
C GLU A 20 -15.59 -7.40 0.60
N GLU A 21 -15.72 -8.13 -0.51
CA GLU A 21 -14.59 -8.78 -1.18
C GLU A 21 -13.58 -7.77 -1.70
N ARG A 22 -14.06 -6.67 -2.31
CA ARG A 22 -13.20 -5.57 -2.73
C ARG A 22 -12.48 -4.94 -1.54
N PHE A 23 -13.19 -4.72 -0.44
CA PHE A 23 -12.60 -4.16 0.77
C PHE A 23 -11.53 -5.09 1.37
N LYS A 24 -11.80 -6.39 1.46
CA LYS A 24 -10.84 -7.40 1.94
C LYS A 24 -9.57 -7.39 1.11
N ARG A 25 -9.68 -7.40 -0.23
CA ARG A 25 -8.52 -7.30 -1.13
C ARG A 25 -7.73 -6.01 -0.94
N ALA A 26 -8.41 -4.88 -0.74
CA ALA A 26 -7.75 -3.61 -0.47
C ALA A 26 -6.94 -3.67 0.83
N LEU A 27 -7.48 -4.28 1.89
CA LEU A 27 -6.76 -4.49 3.15
C LEU A 27 -5.56 -5.42 2.99
N GLU A 28 -5.69 -6.50 2.22
CA GLU A 28 -4.58 -7.42 1.92
C GLU A 28 -3.44 -6.72 1.18
N LEU A 29 -3.77 -5.88 0.20
CA LEU A 29 -2.80 -5.06 -0.52
C LEU A 29 -2.10 -4.07 0.42
N CYS A 30 -2.85 -3.36 1.28
CA CYS A 30 -2.27 -2.47 2.28
C CYS A 30 -1.28 -3.19 3.20
N ARG A 31 -1.65 -4.38 3.71
CA ARG A 31 -0.77 -5.20 4.56
C ARG A 31 0.48 -5.68 3.84
N LEU A 32 0.38 -6.03 2.55
CA LEU A 32 1.52 -6.42 1.76
C LEU A 32 2.51 -5.26 1.59
N VAL A 33 2.01 -4.07 1.22
CA VAL A 33 2.83 -2.86 1.08
C VAL A 33 3.52 -2.51 2.40
N TRP A 34 2.83 -2.61 3.53
CA TRP A 34 3.42 -2.36 4.85
C TRP A 34 4.58 -3.32 5.15
N ARG A 35 4.40 -4.63 4.93
CA ARG A 35 5.47 -5.62 5.16
C ARG A 35 6.70 -5.37 4.29
N ILE A 36 6.50 -5.16 2.98
CA ILE A 36 7.60 -4.85 2.06
C ILE A 36 8.34 -3.58 2.51
N THR A 37 7.60 -2.56 2.95
CA THR A 37 8.19 -1.31 3.42
C THR A 37 8.99 -1.52 4.70
N GLU A 38 8.44 -2.28 5.66
CA GLU A 38 9.11 -2.61 6.92
C GLU A 38 10.41 -3.40 6.67
N ASP A 39 10.34 -4.45 5.86
CA ASP A 39 11.50 -5.28 5.50
C ASP A 39 12.59 -4.43 4.82
N SER A 40 12.18 -3.52 3.93
CA SER A 40 13.10 -2.57 3.29
C SER A 40 13.77 -1.62 4.30
N ILE A 41 13.04 -1.13 5.30
CA ILE A 41 13.61 -0.25 6.35
C ILE A 41 14.60 -1.06 7.19
N ARG A 42 14.21 -2.24 7.66
CA ARG A 42 15.08 -3.09 8.49
C ARG A 42 16.35 -3.50 7.76
N ASN A 43 16.26 -3.77 6.46
CA ASN A 43 17.45 -4.06 5.65
C ASN A 43 18.41 -2.85 5.55
N GLN A 44 17.89 -1.63 5.53
CA GLN A 44 18.71 -0.41 5.51
C GLN A 44 19.24 -0.04 6.91
N PHE A 45 18.52 -0.41 7.96
CA PHE A 45 18.84 -0.10 9.35
C PHE A 45 18.70 -1.37 10.22
N PRO A 46 19.71 -2.28 10.21
CA PRO A 46 19.60 -3.60 10.85
C PRO A 46 19.34 -3.57 12.36
N ASN A 47 19.78 -2.52 13.05
CA ASN A 47 19.65 -2.35 14.50
C ASN A 47 18.60 -1.30 14.90
N ILE A 48 17.67 -0.98 13.99
CA ILE A 48 16.64 0.04 14.25
C ILE A 48 15.78 -0.35 15.44
N SER A 49 15.53 0.61 16.34
CA SER A 49 14.57 0.41 17.43
C SER A 49 13.13 0.33 16.90
N LYS A 50 12.21 -0.18 17.71
CA LYS A 50 10.79 -0.26 17.33
C LYS A 50 10.19 1.14 17.12
N GLU A 51 10.60 2.09 17.95
CA GLU A 51 10.18 3.48 17.93
C GLU A 51 10.65 4.17 16.64
N GLU A 52 11.93 4.01 16.29
CA GLU A 52 12.48 4.58 15.06
C GLU A 52 11.89 3.93 13.80
N LEU A 53 11.65 2.60 13.83
CA LEU A 53 11.00 1.89 12.73
C LEU A 53 9.59 2.43 12.50
N LYS A 54 8.84 2.71 13.57
CA LYS A 54 7.50 3.30 13.49
C LYS A 54 7.53 4.69 12.87
N GLU A 55 8.50 5.54 13.23
CA GLU A 55 8.65 6.86 12.62
C GLU A 55 9.06 6.77 11.14
N LYS A 56 9.98 5.87 10.77
CA LYS A 56 10.35 5.63 9.36
C LYS A 56 9.20 5.10 8.52
N LEU A 57 8.38 4.21 9.07
CA LEU A 57 7.16 3.73 8.41
C LEU A 57 6.16 4.87 8.20
N LYS A 58 5.97 5.74 9.21
CA LYS A 58 5.15 6.94 9.07
C LYS A 58 5.66 7.86 7.96
N GLU A 59 6.96 8.14 7.92
CA GLU A 59 7.59 8.96 6.88
C GLU A 59 7.40 8.38 5.48
N ARG A 60 7.46 7.05 5.30
CA ARG A 60 7.29 6.45 3.97
C ARG A 60 5.84 6.38 3.51
N ILE A 61 4.93 6.00 4.41
CA ILE A 61 3.53 5.70 4.06
C ILE A 61 2.66 6.95 4.17
N TYR A 62 2.87 7.80 5.17
CA TYR A 62 2.01 8.95 5.45
C TYR A 62 2.51 10.27 4.86
N ARG A 63 3.76 10.35 4.35
CA ARG A 63 4.26 11.57 3.69
C ARG A 63 3.49 11.93 2.40
N TRP A 64 2.68 11.02 1.87
CA TRP A 64 1.68 11.32 0.84
C TRP A 64 0.56 12.29 1.30
N LYS A 65 0.30 12.42 2.62
CA LYS A 65 -0.75 13.31 3.16
C LYS A 65 -0.32 14.76 3.42
N LEU A 66 0.98 15.09 3.32
CA LEU A 66 1.53 16.41 3.68
C LEU A 66 1.85 17.32 2.49
N LYS A 67 1.38 16.99 1.28
CA LYS A 67 1.46 17.86 0.08
C LYS A 67 0.08 18.27 -0.43
N ARG A 68 -0.81 18.69 0.46
CA ARG A 68 -2.06 19.38 0.10
C ARG A 68 -2.09 20.75 0.74
#